data_AF-A0A3M1GRI6-F1
#
_entry.id   AF-A0A3M1GRI6-F1
#
_cell.length_a   1.000
_cell.length_b   1.000
_cell.length_c   1.000
_cell.angle_alpha   90.00
_cell.angle_beta   90.00
_cell.angle_gamma   90.00
#
_symmetry.space_group_name_H-M   'P 1'
#
loop_
_entity.id
_entity.type
_entity.pdbx_description
1 polymer ?
#
loop_
_entity_poly.entity_id
_entity_poly.type
_entity_poly.pdbx_seq_one_letter_code
_entity_poly.pdbx_strand_id
1 'polypeptide(L)'
;MATKTRHRKPKPGPVETTVQEPLARPAPLPWLTVEVALVGLVVVLAVALRLWKLAAYPLSDAEAGQSLSALALYRGDPLPDTPYSPLMTTLAAAAFLLFGDSTFAVRLGPAVLGVLLALLPLTLRRRLGRRAALIAAFLLALSPTALYLSRTVNAEIGAAAGALMAVTGFFNWMDDHRPRWLYLLAGGLALLVTAGPTALTILLVFAVYLAWQRRALAGWLSAPPAAAPTGDGSGPDSGPQAVPWSRFALFGAGLAVVLATSGGFNPSGLAQLPGFAGAWLARFGWQTLPRAGFNAAFLLAVYEPLVVVAGLIGLTDALLNRDRFRLGLVLWLVIAFLADLLMGGRPQGHV
;
A
#
# COMPACT_ATOMS: atom_id res chain seq x y z
N MET A 1 -7.44 -97.00 36.24
CA MET A 1 -7.74 -95.56 36.47
C MET A 1 -6.48 -94.89 37.00
N ALA A 2 -5.83 -94.05 36.19
CA ALA A 2 -4.66 -93.27 36.62
C ALA A 2 -4.89 -91.80 36.25
N THR A 3 -5.00 -90.95 37.26
CA THR A 3 -5.39 -89.54 37.13
C THR A 3 -4.17 -88.68 36.80
N LYS A 4 -4.22 -88.03 35.63
CA LYS A 4 -3.16 -87.22 35.04
C LYS A 4 -3.15 -85.82 35.67
N THR A 5 -2.20 -85.51 36.55
CA THR A 5 -1.97 -84.16 37.09
C THR A 5 -1.22 -83.31 36.05
N ARG A 6 -1.91 -82.33 35.45
CA ARG A 6 -1.30 -81.31 34.59
C ARG A 6 -0.62 -80.24 35.45
N HIS A 7 0.70 -80.12 35.35
CA HIS A 7 1.42 -78.92 35.83
C HIS A 7 1.09 -77.72 34.93
N ARG A 8 0.55 -76.66 35.53
CA ARG A 8 0.23 -75.39 34.87
C ARG A 8 1.43 -74.46 35.04
N LYS A 9 2.10 -74.08 33.94
CA LYS A 9 3.15 -73.06 33.96
C LYS A 9 2.56 -71.69 34.40
N PRO A 10 3.29 -70.89 35.18
CA PRO A 10 2.83 -69.54 35.55
C PRO A 10 2.78 -68.65 34.31
N LYS A 11 1.68 -67.88 34.18
CA LYS A 11 1.54 -66.84 33.15
C LYS A 11 2.59 -65.75 33.40
N PRO A 12 3.32 -65.26 32.38
CA PRO A 12 4.08 -64.03 32.53
C PRO A 12 3.11 -62.88 32.80
N GLY A 13 3.41 -62.08 33.83
CA GLY A 13 2.66 -60.86 34.12
C GLY A 13 2.79 -59.85 32.97
N PRO A 14 1.84 -58.90 32.84
CA PRO A 14 1.91 -57.87 31.81
C PRO A 14 3.19 -57.05 32.03
N VAL A 15 4.05 -57.02 31.02
CA VAL A 15 5.18 -56.10 30.97
C VAL A 15 4.58 -54.71 30.76
N GLU A 16 4.51 -53.92 31.84
CA GLU A 16 4.22 -52.49 31.74
C GLU A 16 5.34 -51.86 30.90
N THR A 17 5.06 -51.72 29.61
CA THR A 17 5.91 -50.97 28.72
C THR A 17 5.59 -49.52 29.03
N THR A 18 6.32 -48.93 29.97
CA THR A 18 6.27 -47.48 30.21
C THR A 18 6.72 -46.83 28.92
N VAL A 19 5.75 -46.46 28.06
CA VAL A 19 6.00 -45.62 26.90
C VAL A 19 6.47 -44.29 27.48
N GLN A 20 7.79 -44.13 27.58
CA GLN A 20 8.38 -42.83 27.84
C GLN A 20 8.03 -41.95 26.65
N GLU A 21 6.95 -41.20 26.81
CA GLU A 21 6.57 -40.12 25.91
C GLU A 21 7.82 -39.23 25.75
N PRO A 22 8.38 -39.09 24.54
CA PRO A 22 9.58 -38.30 24.37
C PRO A 22 9.25 -36.88 24.82
N LEU A 23 9.90 -36.42 25.88
CA LEU A 23 9.80 -35.05 26.39
C LEU A 23 9.95 -34.09 25.21
N ALA A 24 8.83 -33.61 24.69
CA ALA A 24 8.80 -32.65 23.60
C ALA A 24 9.47 -31.40 24.14
N ARG A 25 10.75 -31.22 23.81
CA ARG A 25 11.49 -30.01 24.18
C ARG A 25 10.70 -28.84 23.62
N PRO A 26 10.18 -27.93 24.45
CA PRO A 26 9.45 -26.78 23.94
C PRO A 26 10.37 -26.05 22.98
N ALA A 27 9.93 -25.89 21.73
CA ALA A 27 10.69 -25.16 20.74
C ALA A 27 11.00 -23.76 21.31
N PRO A 28 12.23 -23.26 21.20
CA PRO A 28 12.67 -22.08 21.95
C PRO A 28 11.89 -20.79 21.62
N LEU A 29 11.12 -20.76 20.53
CA LEU A 29 10.24 -19.63 20.16
C LEU A 29 8.95 -20.15 19.47
N PRO A 30 7.90 -20.56 20.20
CA PRO A 30 6.67 -21.11 19.62
C PRO A 30 5.88 -20.10 18.77
N TRP A 31 6.16 -18.80 18.93
CA TRP A 31 5.55 -17.71 18.17
C TRP A 31 6.30 -17.40 16.86
N LEU A 32 7.56 -17.85 16.71
CA LEU A 32 8.38 -17.61 15.52
C LEU A 32 8.06 -18.66 14.46
N THR A 33 6.92 -18.47 13.80
CA THR A 33 6.57 -19.24 12.61
C THR A 33 7.39 -18.73 11.41
N VAL A 34 7.59 -19.59 10.40
CA VAL A 34 8.26 -19.22 9.14
C VAL A 34 7.57 -18.01 8.49
N GLU A 35 6.25 -17.91 8.59
CA GLU A 35 5.49 -16.76 8.10
C GLU A 35 5.89 -15.46 8.82
N VAL A 36 5.97 -15.48 10.15
CA VAL A 36 6.39 -14.31 10.94
C VAL A 36 7.83 -13.91 10.64
N ALA A 37 8.74 -14.89 10.48
CA ALA A 37 10.12 -14.63 10.10
C ALA A 37 10.22 -13.96 8.71
N LEU A 38 9.43 -14.42 7.73
CA LEU A 38 9.39 -13.83 6.39
C LEU A 38 8.78 -12.42 6.40
N VAL A 39 7.71 -12.18 7.16
CA VAL A 39 7.17 -10.82 7.34
C VAL A 39 8.21 -9.90 7.98
N GLY A 40 8.88 -10.37 9.03
CA GLY A 40 9.96 -9.63 9.69
C GLY A 40 11.09 -9.29 8.72
N LEU A 41 11.50 -10.25 7.88
CA LEU A 41 12.49 -10.02 6.83
C LEU A 41 12.05 -8.95 5.83
N VAL A 42 10.81 -8.99 5.35
CA VAL A 42 10.27 -7.98 4.42
C VAL A 42 10.30 -6.59 5.06
N VAL A 43 9.91 -6.47 6.35
CA VAL A 43 9.94 -5.20 7.08
C VAL A 43 11.37 -4.68 7.19
N VAL A 44 12.30 -5.53 7.61
CA VAL A 44 13.72 -5.16 7.74
C VAL A 44 14.30 -4.72 6.39
N LEU A 45 14.04 -5.47 5.32
CA LEU A 45 14.50 -5.12 3.97
C LEU A 45 13.89 -3.80 3.49
N ALA A 46 12.59 -3.62 3.63
CA ALA A 46 11.90 -2.40 3.20
C ALA A 46 12.46 -1.16 3.89
N VAL A 47 12.70 -1.23 5.21
CA VAL A 47 13.27 -0.15 6.01
C VAL A 47 14.74 0.09 5.68
N ALA A 48 15.55 -0.97 5.71
CA ALA A 48 17.00 -0.87 5.49
C ALA A 48 17.31 -0.32 4.10
N LEU A 49 16.69 -0.84 3.05
CA LEU A 49 16.96 -0.41 1.68
C LEU A 49 16.53 1.04 1.41
N ARG A 50 15.57 1.58 2.18
CA ARG A 50 15.06 2.95 1.99
C ARG A 50 15.79 3.96 2.86
N LEU A 51 16.21 3.60 4.07
CA LEU A 51 16.88 4.54 4.98
C LEU A 51 18.40 4.48 4.91
N TRP A 52 18.98 3.37 4.45
CA TRP A 52 20.44 3.22 4.39
C TRP A 52 21.06 4.24 3.44
N LYS A 53 21.99 5.06 3.96
CA LYS A 53 22.73 6.06 3.18
C LYS A 53 21.81 6.98 2.35
N LEU A 54 20.69 7.40 2.93
CA LEU A 54 19.68 8.20 2.22
C LEU A 54 20.20 9.57 1.74
N ALA A 55 21.15 10.16 2.47
CA ALA A 55 21.80 11.43 2.13
C ALA A 55 23.13 11.28 1.35
N ALA A 56 23.46 10.09 0.83
CA ALA A 56 24.78 9.84 0.26
C ALA A 56 25.05 10.53 -1.09
N TYR A 57 24.01 10.96 -1.80
CA TYR A 57 24.12 11.63 -3.09
C TYR A 57 23.43 13.00 -3.06
N PRO A 58 23.96 13.99 -3.79
CA PRO A 58 23.34 15.30 -3.91
C PRO A 58 21.93 15.22 -4.50
N LEU A 59 21.16 16.29 -4.32
CA LEU A 59 19.83 16.42 -4.90
C LEU A 59 19.96 16.61 -6.41
N SER A 60 19.12 15.92 -7.17
CA SER A 60 18.91 16.25 -8.59
C SER A 60 18.13 17.55 -8.75
N ASP A 61 18.12 18.15 -9.95
CA ASP A 61 17.41 19.40 -10.21
C ASP A 61 15.92 19.31 -9.86
N ALA A 62 15.27 18.19 -10.18
CA ALA A 62 13.87 17.94 -9.85
C ALA A 62 13.65 17.85 -8.32
N GLU A 63 14.56 17.17 -7.60
CA GLU A 63 14.48 17.11 -6.14
C GLU A 63 14.73 18.48 -5.51
N ALA A 64 15.68 19.25 -6.06
CA ALA A 64 16.03 20.57 -5.56
C ALA A 64 14.84 21.54 -5.65
N GLY A 65 14.11 21.55 -6.78
CA GLY A 65 12.91 22.39 -6.93
C GLY A 65 11.86 22.09 -5.84
N GLN A 66 11.55 20.81 -5.62
CA GLN A 66 10.61 20.39 -4.57
C GLN A 66 11.14 20.66 -3.15
N SER A 67 12.45 20.54 -2.94
CA SER A 67 13.12 20.78 -1.65
C SER A 67 13.12 22.26 -1.28
N LEU A 68 13.27 23.15 -2.26
CA LEU A 68 13.24 24.60 -2.07
C LEU A 68 11.88 25.07 -1.55
N SER A 69 10.77 24.52 -2.08
CA SER A 69 9.43 24.82 -1.56
C SER A 69 9.27 24.40 -0.09
N ALA A 70 9.84 23.25 0.30
CA ALA A 70 9.80 22.79 1.69
C ALA A 70 10.71 23.63 2.61
N LEU A 71 11.86 24.06 2.10
CA LEU A 71 12.80 24.91 2.83
C LEU A 71 12.24 26.31 3.07
N ALA A 72 11.63 26.91 2.04
CA ALA A 72 10.95 28.20 2.16
C ALA A 72 9.84 28.13 3.22
N LEU A 73 9.01 27.09 3.17
CA LEU A 73 7.99 26.85 4.19
C LEU A 73 8.58 26.74 5.60
N TYR A 74 9.66 25.98 5.75
CA TYR A 74 10.34 25.79 7.05
C TYR A 74 10.93 27.09 7.61
N ARG A 75 11.46 27.96 6.74
CA ARG A 75 12.03 29.26 7.12
C ARG A 75 10.99 30.36 7.30
N GLY A 76 9.76 30.14 6.86
CA GLY A 76 8.70 31.16 6.83
C GLY A 76 8.83 32.14 5.67
N ASP A 77 9.57 31.78 4.63
CA ASP A 77 9.74 32.56 3.41
C ASP A 77 8.55 32.33 2.44
N PRO A 78 8.26 33.28 1.53
CA PRO A 78 7.31 33.05 0.45
C PRO A 78 7.73 31.84 -0.40
N LEU A 79 6.77 30.95 -0.70
CA LEU A 79 7.06 29.79 -1.55
C LEU A 79 7.29 30.23 -2.99
N PRO A 80 8.17 29.53 -3.74
CA PRO A 80 8.36 29.78 -5.16
C PRO A 80 7.07 29.56 -5.96
N ASP A 81 6.87 30.36 -7.01
CA ASP A 81 5.73 30.24 -7.96
C ASP A 81 5.82 29.00 -8.87
N THR A 82 6.70 28.05 -8.57
CA THR A 82 6.85 26.81 -9.33
C THR A 82 5.88 25.75 -8.85
N PRO A 83 5.35 24.88 -9.73
CA PRO A 83 4.51 23.76 -9.32
C PRO A 83 5.26 22.84 -8.33
N TYR A 84 4.59 22.44 -7.25
CA TYR A 84 5.14 21.51 -6.27
C TYR A 84 4.06 20.55 -5.76
N SER A 85 4.50 19.47 -5.12
CA SER A 85 3.67 18.50 -4.39
C SER A 85 3.42 19.00 -2.96
N PRO A 86 2.18 19.32 -2.58
CA PRO A 86 1.88 19.73 -1.21
C PRO A 86 2.18 18.63 -0.19
N LEU A 87 1.90 17.37 -0.53
CA LEU A 87 2.26 16.20 0.29
C LEU A 87 3.76 16.18 0.59
N MET A 88 4.61 16.21 -0.45
CA MET A 88 6.06 16.14 -0.25
C MET A 88 6.59 17.36 0.50
N THR A 89 6.06 18.55 0.22
CA THR A 89 6.40 19.80 0.91
C THR A 89 6.11 19.70 2.41
N THR A 90 4.91 19.25 2.76
CA THR A 90 4.47 19.11 4.15
C THR A 90 5.28 18.06 4.90
N LEU A 91 5.55 16.90 4.29
CA LEU A 91 6.37 15.86 4.93
C LEU A 91 7.82 16.30 5.11
N ALA A 92 8.40 16.98 4.11
CA ALA A 92 9.75 17.50 4.19
C ALA A 92 9.89 18.60 5.25
N ALA A 93 8.96 19.57 5.29
CA ALA A 93 8.96 20.61 6.31
C ALA A 93 8.79 20.02 7.73
N ALA A 94 7.91 19.03 7.90
CA ALA A 94 7.78 18.30 9.15
C ALA A 94 9.08 17.57 9.56
N ALA A 95 9.79 16.98 8.59
CA ALA A 95 11.09 16.35 8.85
C ALA A 95 12.18 17.38 9.19
N PHE A 96 12.18 18.57 8.56
CA PHE A 96 13.09 19.66 8.91
C PHE A 96 12.90 20.16 10.34
N LEU A 97 11.67 20.20 10.84
CA LEU A 97 11.39 20.54 12.25
C LEU A 97 12.03 19.54 13.23
N LEU A 98 12.14 18.26 12.85
CA LEU A 98 12.65 17.21 13.73
C LEU A 98 14.17 16.98 13.60
N PHE A 99 14.73 17.15 12.41
CA PHE A 99 16.10 16.75 12.08
C PHE A 99 16.97 17.86 11.47
N GLY A 100 16.43 19.08 11.30
CA GLY A 100 17.10 20.20 10.64
C GLY A 100 17.07 20.12 9.10
N ASP A 101 17.45 21.22 8.44
CA ASP A 101 17.49 21.32 6.98
C ASP A 101 18.65 20.53 6.37
N SER A 102 18.37 19.27 6.02
CA SER A 102 19.36 18.36 5.44
C SER A 102 18.77 17.49 4.33
N THR A 103 19.64 16.97 3.45
CA THR A 103 19.26 15.99 2.41
C THR A 103 18.65 14.71 3.01
N PHE A 104 19.04 14.35 4.24
CA PHE A 104 18.42 13.23 4.94
C PHE A 104 16.96 13.52 5.29
N ALA A 105 16.70 14.66 5.92
CA ALA A 105 15.37 15.05 6.37
C ALA A 105 14.38 15.19 5.20
N VAL A 106 14.79 15.83 4.11
CA VAL A 106 13.90 16.04 2.95
C VAL A 106 13.46 14.74 2.27
N ARG A 107 14.31 13.70 2.30
CA ARG A 107 14.03 12.37 1.73
C ARG A 107 13.32 11.43 2.71
N LEU A 108 13.18 11.81 3.98
CA LEU A 108 12.60 10.94 5.01
C LEU A 108 11.11 10.63 4.74
N GLY A 109 10.34 11.64 4.32
CA GLY A 109 8.93 11.48 3.95
C GLY A 109 8.71 10.43 2.85
N PRO A 110 9.35 10.59 1.67
CA PRO A 110 9.37 9.57 0.61
C PRO A 110 9.77 8.17 1.09
N ALA A 111 10.80 8.07 1.95
CA ALA A 111 11.29 6.79 2.44
C ALA A 111 10.25 6.07 3.30
N VAL A 112 9.58 6.79 4.22
CA VAL A 112 8.50 6.25 5.05
C VAL A 112 7.31 5.80 4.20
N LEU A 113 6.92 6.59 3.20
CA LEU A 113 5.86 6.23 2.26
C LEU A 113 6.22 4.98 1.45
N GLY A 114 7.50 4.82 1.08
CA GLY A 114 7.98 3.61 0.42
C GLY A 114 7.93 2.36 1.29
N VAL A 115 8.26 2.49 2.59
CA VAL A 115 8.10 1.38 3.54
C VAL A 115 6.62 1.02 3.67
N LEU A 116 5.75 2.02 3.82
CA LEU A 116 4.31 1.81 3.87
C LEU A 116 3.81 1.07 2.62
N LEU A 117 4.21 1.52 1.42
CA LEU A 117 3.87 0.89 0.15
C LEU A 117 4.24 -0.60 0.11
N ALA A 118 5.44 -0.96 0.58
CA ALA A 118 5.90 -2.35 0.59
C ALA A 118 5.13 -3.25 1.58
N LEU A 119 4.61 -2.70 2.68
CA LEU A 119 3.93 -3.48 3.73
C LEU A 119 2.42 -3.62 3.51
N LEU A 120 1.80 -2.69 2.79
CA LEU A 120 0.36 -2.70 2.53
C LEU A 120 -0.19 -4.01 1.90
N PRO A 121 0.51 -4.72 0.99
CA PRO A 121 0.01 -6.00 0.44
C PRO A 121 -0.25 -7.06 1.51
N LEU A 122 0.48 -7.05 2.63
CA LEU A 122 0.28 -7.99 3.73
C LEU A 122 -1.11 -7.87 4.36
N THR A 123 -1.73 -6.69 4.28
CA THR A 123 -3.10 -6.46 4.75
C THR A 123 -4.15 -7.12 3.85
N LEU A 124 -3.83 -7.38 2.58
CA LEU A 124 -4.73 -8.05 1.63
C LEU A 124 -4.59 -9.58 1.60
N ARG A 125 -3.86 -10.17 2.56
CA ARG A 125 -3.63 -11.62 2.65
C ARG A 125 -4.89 -12.50 2.60
N ARG A 126 -6.06 -11.96 2.96
CA ARG A 126 -7.35 -12.67 2.86
C ARG A 126 -7.85 -12.85 1.44
N ARG A 127 -7.58 -11.87 0.56
CA ARG A 127 -8.02 -11.88 -0.85
C ARG A 127 -6.94 -12.41 -1.80
N LEU A 128 -5.68 -12.03 -1.59
CA LEU A 128 -4.56 -12.55 -2.40
C LEU A 128 -4.13 -13.97 -1.96
N GLY A 129 -4.41 -14.34 -0.71
CA GLY A 129 -3.79 -15.49 -0.06
C GLY A 129 -2.43 -15.12 0.56
N ARG A 130 -2.05 -15.87 1.60
CA ARG A 130 -0.85 -15.57 2.41
C ARG A 130 0.44 -15.53 1.59
N ARG A 131 0.63 -16.51 0.69
CA ARG A 131 1.83 -16.61 -0.16
C ARG A 131 1.94 -15.45 -1.15
N ALA A 132 0.86 -15.14 -1.88
CA ALA A 132 0.88 -14.06 -2.85
C ALA A 132 1.05 -12.67 -2.18
N ALA A 133 0.45 -12.47 -1.00
CA ALA A 133 0.65 -11.23 -0.24
C ALA A 133 2.12 -11.05 0.21
N LEU A 134 2.77 -12.13 0.68
CA LEU A 134 4.20 -12.11 1.02
C LEU A 134 5.07 -11.84 -0.20
N ILE A 135 4.80 -12.52 -1.32
CA ILE A 135 5.54 -12.31 -2.57
C ILE A 135 5.38 -10.87 -3.04
N ALA A 136 4.16 -10.32 -3.05
CA ALA A 136 3.91 -8.93 -3.45
C ALA A 136 4.65 -7.93 -2.54
N ALA A 137 4.62 -8.15 -1.23
CA ALA A 137 5.33 -7.29 -0.27
C ALA A 137 6.85 -7.37 -0.45
N PHE A 138 7.40 -8.57 -0.69
CA PHE A 138 8.81 -8.78 -0.96
C PHE A 138 9.25 -8.14 -2.30
N LEU A 139 8.45 -8.30 -3.35
CA LEU A 139 8.71 -7.68 -4.65
C LEU A 139 8.69 -6.15 -4.55
N LEU A 140 7.72 -5.55 -3.85
CA LEU A 140 7.70 -4.09 -3.63
C LEU A 140 8.83 -3.59 -2.72
N ALA A 141 9.30 -4.42 -1.78
CA ALA A 141 10.44 -4.08 -0.94
C ALA A 141 11.73 -3.95 -1.78
N LEU A 142 11.91 -4.83 -2.78
CA LEU A 142 13.10 -4.91 -3.65
C LEU A 142 12.97 -4.19 -5.00
N SER A 143 11.76 -3.77 -5.38
CA SER A 143 11.48 -3.11 -6.66
C SER A 143 12.41 -1.91 -6.88
N PRO A 144 13.24 -1.92 -7.93
CA PRO A 144 14.12 -0.80 -8.27
C PRO A 144 13.36 0.51 -8.43
N THR A 145 12.17 0.47 -9.04
CA THR A 145 11.31 1.64 -9.24
C THR A 145 10.81 2.17 -7.91
N ALA A 146 10.26 1.31 -7.05
CA ALA A 146 9.77 1.72 -5.73
C ALA A 146 10.90 2.23 -4.85
N LEU A 147 12.11 1.66 -4.94
CA LEU A 147 13.30 2.13 -4.24
C LEU A 147 13.75 3.50 -4.75
N TYR A 148 13.82 3.70 -6.07
CA TYR A 148 14.16 5.01 -6.64
C TYR A 148 13.19 6.09 -6.20
N LEU A 149 11.88 5.84 -6.33
CA LEU A 149 10.84 6.81 -5.97
C LEU A 149 10.79 7.11 -4.46
N SER A 150 11.11 6.13 -3.61
CA SER A 150 11.12 6.32 -2.15
C SER A 150 12.43 6.88 -1.60
N ARG A 151 13.50 6.90 -2.38
CA ARG A 151 14.80 7.48 -2.00
C ARG A 151 15.06 8.85 -2.60
N THR A 152 14.15 9.35 -3.42
CA THR A 152 14.20 10.68 -4.02
C THR A 152 13.00 11.50 -3.55
N VAL A 153 13.10 12.83 -3.61
CA VAL A 153 11.99 13.74 -3.31
C VAL A 153 10.98 13.73 -4.46
N ASN A 154 10.22 12.63 -4.58
CA ASN A 154 9.33 12.39 -5.71
C ASN A 154 7.87 12.19 -5.26
N ALA A 155 6.95 12.94 -5.87
CA ALA A 155 5.52 12.87 -5.62
C ALA A 155 4.90 11.48 -5.89
N GLU A 156 5.45 10.72 -6.84
CA GLU A 156 4.86 9.46 -7.32
C GLU A 156 4.84 8.38 -6.23
N ILE A 157 5.79 8.38 -5.27
CA ILE A 157 5.74 7.44 -4.15
C ILE A 157 4.54 7.72 -3.23
N GLY A 158 4.18 9.00 -3.03
CA GLY A 158 3.00 9.39 -2.27
C GLY A 158 1.71 8.99 -2.96
N ALA A 159 1.66 9.15 -4.28
CA ALA A 159 0.53 8.70 -5.09
C ALA A 159 0.39 7.17 -5.03
N ALA A 160 1.47 6.42 -5.22
CA ALA A 160 1.45 4.95 -5.16
C ALA A 160 1.05 4.43 -3.77
N ALA A 161 1.64 4.97 -2.70
CA ALA A 161 1.32 4.59 -1.32
C ALA A 161 -0.13 4.94 -0.97
N GLY A 162 -0.59 6.15 -1.32
CA GLY A 162 -1.97 6.58 -1.12
C GLY A 162 -2.98 5.73 -1.89
N ALA A 163 -2.68 5.40 -3.14
CA ALA A 163 -3.51 4.52 -3.97
C ALA A 163 -3.65 3.13 -3.39
N LEU A 164 -2.52 2.49 -3.04
CA LEU A 164 -2.55 1.15 -2.46
C LEU A 164 -3.25 1.18 -1.10
N MET A 165 -3.02 2.20 -0.27
CA MET A 165 -3.70 2.39 1.01
C MET A 165 -5.21 2.54 0.81
N ALA A 166 -5.66 3.31 -0.19
CA ALA A 166 -7.07 3.43 -0.56
C ALA A 166 -7.67 2.08 -0.97
N VAL A 167 -6.99 1.36 -1.86
CA VAL A 167 -7.39 0.02 -2.31
C VAL A 167 -7.49 -0.97 -1.14
N THR A 168 -6.50 -0.96 -0.24
CA THR A 168 -6.48 -1.82 0.95
C THR A 168 -7.61 -1.49 1.91
N GLY A 169 -7.91 -0.21 2.12
CA GLY A 169 -9.03 0.24 2.95
C GLY A 169 -10.37 -0.19 2.35
N PHE A 170 -10.56 0.01 1.04
CA PHE A 170 -11.77 -0.39 0.33
C PHE A 170 -12.04 -1.89 0.45
N PHE A 171 -11.06 -2.74 0.11
CA PHE A 171 -11.27 -4.19 0.12
C PHE A 171 -11.44 -4.78 1.53
N ASN A 172 -10.64 -4.33 2.50
CA ASN A 172 -10.79 -4.82 3.87
C ASN A 172 -12.07 -4.30 4.54
N TRP A 173 -12.56 -3.12 4.15
CA TRP A 173 -13.88 -2.66 4.56
C TRP A 173 -14.98 -3.57 3.98
N MET A 174 -14.89 -3.94 2.70
CA MET A 174 -15.85 -4.90 2.11
C MET A 174 -15.79 -6.28 2.80
N ASP A 175 -14.64 -6.71 3.30
CA ASP A 175 -14.54 -8.01 3.98
C ASP A 175 -15.15 -8.01 5.40
N ASP A 176 -14.82 -7.00 6.21
CA ASP A 176 -15.13 -7.00 7.65
C ASP A 176 -16.17 -5.94 8.08
N HIS A 177 -16.55 -5.02 7.20
CA HIS A 177 -17.40 -3.84 7.48
C HIS A 177 -16.93 -2.95 8.64
N ARG A 178 -15.69 -3.11 9.11
CA ARG A 178 -15.15 -2.33 10.23
C ARG A 178 -14.83 -0.89 9.80
N PRO A 179 -15.22 0.14 10.57
CA PRO A 179 -15.05 1.55 10.20
C PRO A 179 -13.59 2.00 10.08
N ARG A 180 -12.65 1.34 10.79
CA ARG A 180 -11.21 1.64 10.70
C ARG A 180 -10.67 1.60 9.26
N TRP A 181 -11.23 0.74 8.42
CA TRP A 181 -10.78 0.57 7.04
C TRP A 181 -11.25 1.73 6.14
N LEU A 182 -12.34 2.40 6.51
CA LEU A 182 -12.79 3.62 5.84
C LEU A 182 -11.89 4.82 6.16
N TYR A 183 -11.33 4.89 7.37
CA TYR A 183 -10.28 5.88 7.66
C TYR A 183 -9.00 5.60 6.88
N LEU A 184 -8.64 4.32 6.68
CA LEU A 184 -7.53 3.94 5.81
C LEU A 184 -7.80 4.34 4.34
N LEU A 185 -9.03 4.10 3.86
CA LEU A 185 -9.46 4.54 2.53
C LEU A 185 -9.37 6.07 2.38
N ALA A 186 -9.99 6.81 3.29
CA ALA A 186 -10.02 8.27 3.28
C ALA A 186 -8.62 8.87 3.42
N GLY A 187 -7.77 8.30 4.28
CA GLY A 187 -6.37 8.71 4.41
C GLY A 187 -5.55 8.44 3.16
N GLY A 188 -5.75 7.29 2.51
CA GLY A 188 -5.09 6.94 1.25
C GLY A 188 -5.49 7.89 0.12
N LEU A 189 -6.77 8.25 0.04
CA LEU A 189 -7.26 9.25 -0.92
C LEU A 189 -6.71 10.65 -0.64
N ALA A 190 -6.59 11.06 0.63
CA ALA A 190 -5.99 12.34 1.00
C ALA A 190 -4.52 12.42 0.56
N LEU A 191 -3.73 11.36 0.81
CA LEU A 191 -2.35 11.25 0.31
C LEU A 191 -2.34 11.29 -1.21
N LEU A 192 -3.20 10.52 -1.87
CA LEU A 192 -3.25 10.45 -3.32
C LEU A 192 -3.50 11.83 -3.95
N VAL A 193 -4.56 12.54 -3.52
CA VAL A 193 -4.94 13.85 -4.10
C VAL A 193 -3.87 14.92 -3.86
N THR A 194 -3.16 14.87 -2.73
CA THR A 194 -2.12 15.84 -2.39
C THR A 194 -0.74 15.48 -2.94
N ALA A 195 -0.57 14.30 -3.54
CA ALA A 195 0.69 13.83 -4.08
C ALA A 195 1.12 14.60 -5.34
N GLY A 196 0.29 14.62 -6.40
CA GLY A 196 0.68 15.23 -7.67
C GLY A 196 -0.23 14.84 -8.84
N PRO A 197 0.13 15.21 -10.09
CA PRO A 197 -0.72 15.01 -11.27
C PRO A 197 -1.10 13.55 -11.54
N THR A 198 -0.23 12.59 -11.19
CA THR A 198 -0.49 11.15 -11.33
C THR A 198 -1.71 10.68 -10.52
N ALA A 199 -2.11 11.44 -9.49
CA ALA A 199 -3.33 11.19 -8.72
C ALA A 199 -4.58 11.10 -9.59
N LEU A 200 -4.69 11.95 -10.62
CA LEU A 200 -5.86 11.99 -11.49
C LEU A 200 -5.99 10.72 -12.33
N THR A 201 -4.88 10.16 -12.83
CA THR A 201 -4.88 8.86 -13.52
C THR A 201 -5.38 7.77 -12.59
N ILE A 202 -4.87 7.72 -11.36
CA ILE A 202 -5.22 6.68 -10.40
C ILE A 202 -6.69 6.82 -9.97
N LEU A 203 -7.16 8.05 -9.72
CA LEU A 203 -8.56 8.31 -9.39
C LEU A 203 -9.49 7.94 -10.55
N LEU A 204 -9.10 8.20 -11.80
CA LEU A 204 -9.85 7.79 -12.98
C LEU A 204 -9.94 6.26 -13.05
N VAL A 205 -8.83 5.55 -12.91
CA VAL A 205 -8.80 4.08 -12.89
C VAL A 205 -9.68 3.54 -11.76
N PHE A 206 -9.57 4.12 -10.56
CA PHE A 206 -10.37 3.76 -9.39
C PHE A 206 -11.87 4.01 -9.63
N ALA A 207 -12.24 5.13 -10.25
CA ALA A 207 -13.62 5.47 -10.57
C ALA A 207 -14.22 4.52 -11.60
N VAL A 208 -13.48 4.18 -12.66
CA VAL A 208 -13.93 3.19 -13.66
C VAL A 208 -14.10 1.82 -13.02
N TYR A 209 -13.17 1.43 -12.16
CA TYR A 209 -13.25 0.20 -11.39
C TYR A 209 -14.50 0.16 -10.49
N LEU A 210 -14.80 1.23 -9.76
CA LEU A 210 -16.00 1.34 -8.93
C LEU A 210 -17.29 1.32 -9.77
N ALA A 211 -17.28 1.97 -10.94
CA ALA A 211 -18.41 1.96 -11.87
C ALA A 211 -18.68 0.53 -12.40
N TRP A 212 -17.64 -0.25 -12.67
CA TRP A 212 -17.77 -1.66 -13.02
C TRP A 212 -18.31 -2.50 -11.84
N GLN A 213 -17.85 -2.22 -10.61
CA GLN A 213 -18.30 -2.83 -9.36
C GLN A 213 -19.72 -2.41 -8.93
N ARG A 214 -20.37 -1.44 -9.59
CA ARG A 214 -21.59 -0.77 -9.09
C ARG A 214 -22.71 -1.71 -8.63
N ARG A 215 -22.91 -2.83 -9.33
CA ARG A 215 -23.95 -3.83 -8.99
C ARG A 215 -23.59 -4.61 -7.73
N ALA A 216 -22.32 -4.98 -7.59
CA ALA A 216 -21.83 -5.57 -6.36
C ALA A 216 -21.97 -4.55 -5.24
N LEU A 217 -21.41 -3.34 -5.42
CA LEU A 217 -21.44 -2.27 -4.43
C LEU A 217 -22.87 -1.94 -3.96
N ALA A 218 -23.84 -1.88 -4.87
CA ALA A 218 -25.24 -1.66 -4.52
C ALA A 218 -25.81 -2.79 -3.65
N GLY A 219 -25.48 -4.05 -3.96
CA GLY A 219 -25.85 -5.20 -3.14
C GLY A 219 -25.17 -5.23 -1.77
N TRP A 220 -23.93 -4.73 -1.67
CA TRP A 220 -23.22 -4.62 -0.39
C TRP A 220 -23.75 -3.47 0.48
N LEU A 221 -24.08 -2.33 -0.13
CA LEU A 221 -24.64 -1.18 0.58
C LEU A 221 -26.07 -1.45 1.08
N SER A 222 -26.81 -2.34 0.40
CA SER A 222 -28.15 -2.77 0.82
C SER A 222 -28.15 -4.01 1.72
N ALA A 223 -27.02 -4.72 1.84
CA ALA A 223 -26.91 -5.86 2.73
C ALA A 223 -26.95 -5.39 4.19
N PRO A 224 -27.83 -5.95 5.03
CA PRO A 224 -27.80 -5.69 6.47
C PRO A 224 -26.42 -6.03 7.03
N PRO A 225 -25.84 -5.20 7.92
CA PRO A 225 -24.59 -5.53 8.59
C PRO A 225 -24.74 -6.91 9.22
N ALA A 226 -23.81 -7.82 8.94
CA ALA A 226 -23.81 -9.15 9.54
C ALA A 226 -23.96 -8.99 11.05
N ALA A 227 -25.05 -9.54 11.60
CA ALA A 227 -25.34 -9.49 13.02
C ALA A 227 -24.08 -9.92 13.78
N ALA A 228 -23.61 -9.06 14.67
CA ALA A 228 -22.52 -9.43 15.58
C ALA A 228 -22.89 -10.76 16.25
N PRO A 229 -21.93 -11.69 16.44
CA PRO A 229 -22.20 -12.91 17.19
C PRO A 229 -22.82 -12.50 18.52
N THR A 230 -24.07 -12.89 18.72
CA THR A 230 -24.88 -12.57 19.89
C THR A 230 -24.18 -13.14 21.12
N GLY A 231 -23.35 -12.32 21.76
CA GLY A 231 -23.04 -12.48 23.17
C GLY A 231 -24.27 -12.01 23.93
N ASP A 232 -24.86 -12.92 24.71
CA ASP A 232 -25.97 -12.63 25.60
C ASP A 232 -25.72 -11.36 26.43
N GLY A 233 -26.71 -10.47 26.50
CA GLY A 233 -26.77 -9.41 27.50
C GLY A 233 -27.09 -8.01 26.98
N SER A 234 -28.39 -7.75 26.78
CA SER A 234 -29.10 -6.48 27.02
C SER A 234 -28.42 -5.14 26.72
N GLY A 235 -28.81 -4.53 25.59
CA GLY A 235 -28.86 -3.08 25.39
C GLY A 235 -29.88 -2.75 24.31
N PRO A 236 -30.77 -1.75 24.48
CA PRO A 236 -31.64 -1.30 23.39
C PRO A 236 -30.78 -0.58 22.34
N ASP A 237 -31.07 -0.81 21.06
CA ASP A 237 -30.51 -0.11 19.89
C ASP A 237 -29.19 -0.65 19.29
N SER A 238 -29.15 -1.94 18.93
CA SER A 238 -28.24 -2.41 17.87
C SER A 238 -29.00 -2.66 16.56
N GLY A 239 -29.72 -1.63 16.08
CA GLY A 239 -30.14 -1.60 14.68
C GLY A 239 -28.92 -1.55 13.74
N PRO A 240 -29.10 -1.77 12.42
CA PRO A 240 -28.03 -1.60 11.44
C PRO A 240 -27.37 -0.23 11.61
N GLN A 241 -26.14 -0.18 12.14
CA GLN A 241 -25.42 1.08 12.23
C GLN A 241 -25.11 1.54 10.79
N ALA A 242 -25.88 2.50 10.30
CA ALA A 242 -25.64 3.13 9.01
C ALA A 242 -24.21 3.68 9.03
N VAL A 243 -23.39 3.24 8.07
CA VAL A 243 -22.01 3.71 7.94
C VAL A 243 -22.05 5.23 7.74
N PRO A 244 -21.48 6.04 8.65
CA PRO A 244 -21.56 7.48 8.56
C PRO A 244 -20.54 8.00 7.53
N TRP A 245 -20.82 7.80 6.24
CA TRP A 245 -19.96 8.19 5.11
C TRP A 245 -19.47 9.63 5.20
N SER A 246 -20.29 10.54 5.72
CA SER A 246 -19.94 11.94 5.95
C SER A 246 -18.74 12.11 6.88
N ARG A 247 -18.61 11.30 7.96
CA ARG A 247 -17.48 11.40 8.90
C ARG A 247 -16.15 11.05 8.24
N PHE A 248 -16.15 10.00 7.41
CA PHE A 248 -14.94 9.57 6.70
C PHE A 248 -14.58 10.53 5.56
N ALA A 249 -15.58 11.05 4.86
CA ALA A 249 -15.39 12.09 3.85
C ALA A 249 -14.82 13.37 4.46
N LEU A 250 -15.36 13.82 5.59
CA LEU A 250 -14.84 14.97 6.35
C LEU A 250 -13.42 14.71 6.86
N PHE A 251 -13.12 13.51 7.34
CA PHE A 251 -11.76 13.14 7.73
C PHE A 251 -10.79 13.19 6.54
N GLY A 252 -11.14 12.59 5.41
CA GLY A 252 -10.30 12.58 4.21
C GLY A 252 -10.10 13.98 3.64
N ALA A 253 -11.16 14.77 3.54
CA ALA A 253 -11.11 16.16 3.10
C ALA A 253 -10.30 17.03 4.06
N GLY A 254 -10.52 16.90 5.37
CA GLY A 254 -9.77 17.61 6.40
C GLY A 254 -8.29 17.26 6.37
N LEU A 255 -7.94 15.98 6.24
CA LEU A 255 -6.56 15.54 6.10
C LEU A 255 -5.93 16.06 4.81
N ALA A 256 -6.65 16.05 3.69
CA ALA A 256 -6.18 16.59 2.43
C ALA A 256 -5.93 18.11 2.54
N VAL A 257 -6.80 18.85 3.22
CA VAL A 257 -6.61 20.29 3.49
C VAL A 257 -5.40 20.51 4.40
N VAL A 258 -5.24 19.74 5.47
CA VAL A 258 -4.07 19.82 6.36
C VAL A 258 -2.79 19.53 5.60
N LEU A 259 -2.76 18.49 4.77
CA LEU A 259 -1.59 18.14 3.95
C LEU A 259 -1.32 19.19 2.86
N ALA A 260 -2.37 19.73 2.25
CA ALA A 260 -2.24 20.76 1.21
C ALA A 260 -1.76 22.09 1.77
N THR A 261 -2.22 22.45 2.96
CA THR A 261 -1.88 23.73 3.62
C THR A 261 -0.70 23.63 4.59
N SER A 262 -0.08 22.45 4.67
CA SER A 262 0.96 22.13 5.65
C SER A 262 0.56 22.43 7.09
N GLY A 263 -0.69 22.11 7.47
CA GLY A 263 -1.25 22.40 8.79
C GLY A 263 -1.68 23.86 8.99
N GLY A 264 -1.82 24.62 7.89
CA GLY A 264 -2.23 26.03 7.90
C GLY A 264 -1.09 27.03 7.65
N PHE A 265 0.17 26.58 7.66
CA PHE A 265 1.34 27.44 7.41
C PHE A 265 1.49 27.86 5.94
N ASN A 266 0.82 27.18 5.00
CA ASN A 266 0.82 27.51 3.58
C ASN A 266 -0.58 27.39 2.96
N PRO A 267 -1.49 28.36 3.19
CA PRO A 267 -2.84 28.31 2.63
C PRO A 267 -2.87 28.22 1.09
N SER A 268 -1.89 28.82 0.42
CA SER A 268 -1.71 28.77 -1.04
C SER A 268 -1.46 27.38 -1.60
N GLY A 269 -1.06 26.40 -0.78
CA GLY A 269 -0.86 25.03 -1.23
C GLY A 269 -2.14 24.36 -1.75
N LEU A 270 -3.33 24.82 -1.35
CA LEU A 270 -4.59 24.38 -1.96
C LEU A 270 -4.70 24.73 -3.45
N ALA A 271 -4.08 25.83 -3.89
CA ALA A 271 -4.08 26.25 -5.29
C ALA A 271 -3.25 25.32 -6.21
N GLN A 272 -2.39 24.48 -5.63
CA GLN A 272 -1.65 23.47 -6.40
C GLN A 272 -2.57 22.35 -6.91
N LEU A 273 -3.63 22.01 -6.17
CA LEU A 273 -4.49 20.86 -6.49
C LEU A 273 -5.22 21.04 -7.84
N PRO A 274 -5.85 22.20 -8.15
CA PRO A 274 -6.39 22.43 -9.49
C PRO A 274 -5.31 22.44 -10.58
N GLY A 275 -4.11 22.93 -10.27
CA GLY A 275 -2.97 22.94 -11.21
C GLY A 275 -2.56 21.55 -11.69
N PHE A 276 -2.80 20.51 -10.88
CA PHE A 276 -2.55 19.12 -11.26
C PHE A 276 -3.37 18.68 -12.48
N ALA A 277 -4.57 19.21 -12.68
CA ALA A 277 -5.38 18.89 -13.86
C ALA A 277 -4.72 19.38 -15.15
N GLY A 278 -4.22 20.62 -15.15
CA GLY A 278 -3.47 21.17 -16.29
C GLY A 278 -2.19 20.40 -16.56
N ALA A 279 -1.41 20.12 -15.52
CA ALA A 279 -0.18 19.33 -15.64
C ALA A 279 -0.43 17.89 -16.09
N TRP A 280 -1.55 17.29 -15.68
CA TRP A 280 -1.98 15.96 -16.11
C TRP A 280 -2.45 15.95 -17.57
N LEU A 281 -3.27 16.92 -17.98
CA LEU A 281 -3.70 17.07 -19.38
C LEU A 281 -2.52 17.30 -20.32
N ALA A 282 -1.51 18.08 -19.90
CA ALA A 282 -0.29 18.32 -20.67
C ALA A 282 0.55 17.05 -20.92
N ARG A 283 0.31 15.96 -20.17
CA ARG A 283 0.93 14.66 -20.44
C ARG A 283 0.31 13.96 -21.66
N PHE A 284 -0.90 14.32 -22.07
CA PHE A 284 -1.55 13.75 -23.24
C PHE A 284 -1.23 14.60 -24.47
N GLY A 285 -0.48 14.03 -25.42
CA GLY A 285 -0.11 14.70 -26.66
C GLY A 285 1.23 14.25 -27.21
N TRP A 286 1.50 14.58 -28.47
CA TRP A 286 2.79 14.31 -29.11
C TRP A 286 3.83 15.29 -28.58
N GLN A 287 4.60 14.87 -27.58
CA GLN A 287 5.70 15.68 -27.06
C GLN A 287 6.91 15.55 -27.98
N THR A 288 7.22 16.61 -28.74
CA THR A 288 8.43 16.74 -29.57
C THR A 288 9.65 17.10 -28.72
N LEU A 289 9.85 16.42 -27.58
CA LEU A 289 11.06 16.62 -26.78
C LEU A 289 12.19 15.82 -27.43
N PRO A 290 13.35 16.43 -27.75
CA PRO A 290 14.53 15.75 -28.32
C PRO A 290 15.12 14.62 -27.44
N ARG A 291 14.51 14.37 -26.28
CA ARG A 291 14.89 13.43 -25.22
C ARG A 291 13.64 12.86 -24.51
N ALA A 292 12.55 12.59 -25.25
CA ALA A 292 11.35 11.97 -24.68
C ALA A 292 11.74 10.68 -23.94
N GLY A 293 11.42 10.59 -22.64
CA GLY A 293 11.68 9.41 -21.83
C GLY A 293 10.95 8.18 -22.36
N PHE A 294 11.38 6.99 -21.92
CA PHE A 294 10.71 5.75 -22.26
C PHE A 294 9.33 5.67 -21.60
N ASN A 295 8.34 5.08 -22.28
CA ASN A 295 7.02 4.79 -21.69
C ASN A 295 7.17 3.91 -20.45
N ALA A 296 6.28 4.03 -19.46
CA ALA A 296 6.40 3.25 -18.23
C ALA A 296 6.29 1.74 -18.50
N ALA A 297 5.56 1.34 -19.56
CA ALA A 297 5.57 -0.03 -20.07
C ALA A 297 6.98 -0.57 -20.39
N PHE A 298 7.84 0.25 -21.01
CA PHE A 298 9.23 -0.14 -21.31
C PHE A 298 10.07 -0.18 -20.04
N LEU A 299 9.95 0.83 -19.18
CA LEU A 299 10.66 0.88 -17.90
C LEU A 299 10.31 -0.32 -17.01
N LEU A 300 9.04 -0.73 -16.99
CA LEU A 300 8.56 -1.91 -16.26
C LEU A 300 9.23 -3.20 -16.77
N ALA A 301 9.36 -3.35 -18.09
CA ALA A 301 9.99 -4.53 -18.67
C ALA A 301 11.50 -4.63 -18.36
N VAL A 302 12.19 -3.47 -18.29
CA VAL A 302 13.63 -3.42 -18.04
C VAL A 302 13.97 -3.47 -16.54
N TYR A 303 13.28 -2.68 -15.73
CA TYR A 303 13.60 -2.50 -14.31
C TYR A 303 12.82 -3.45 -13.38
N GLU A 304 11.71 -4.02 -13.83
CA GLU A 304 10.81 -4.81 -12.98
C GLU A 304 10.47 -6.21 -13.56
N PRO A 305 11.44 -6.99 -14.09
CA PRO A 305 11.14 -8.26 -14.75
C PRO A 305 10.43 -9.27 -13.83
N LEU A 306 10.78 -9.28 -12.54
CA LEU A 306 10.13 -10.16 -11.56
C LEU A 306 8.66 -9.77 -11.31
N VAL A 307 8.37 -8.47 -11.27
CA VAL A 307 6.99 -7.97 -11.12
C VAL A 307 6.19 -8.26 -12.39
N VAL A 308 6.80 -8.13 -13.57
CA VAL A 308 6.16 -8.48 -14.85
C VAL A 308 5.81 -9.97 -14.87
N VAL A 309 6.75 -10.86 -14.53
CA VAL A 309 6.49 -12.31 -14.49
C VAL A 309 5.39 -12.64 -13.48
N ALA A 310 5.46 -12.09 -12.26
CA ALA A 310 4.42 -12.29 -11.25
C ALA A 310 3.05 -11.74 -11.71
N GLY A 311 3.04 -10.60 -12.40
CA GLY A 311 1.86 -9.99 -12.98
C GLY A 311 1.24 -10.83 -14.08
N LEU A 312 2.05 -11.42 -14.97
CA LEU A 312 1.59 -12.35 -16.00
C LEU A 312 1.01 -13.63 -15.40
N ILE A 313 1.67 -14.21 -14.38
CA ILE A 313 1.13 -15.34 -13.63
C ILE A 313 -0.23 -14.97 -13.01
N GLY A 314 -0.32 -13.82 -12.35
CA GLY A 314 -1.56 -13.31 -11.77
C GLY A 314 -2.66 -13.07 -12.81
N LEU A 315 -2.31 -12.56 -13.99
CA LEU A 315 -3.22 -12.37 -15.12
C LEU A 315 -3.76 -13.70 -15.63
N THR A 316 -2.90 -14.71 -15.82
CA THR A 316 -3.35 -16.05 -16.24
C THR A 316 -4.26 -16.68 -15.20
N ASP A 317 -3.91 -16.61 -13.91
CA ASP A 317 -4.75 -17.09 -12.81
C ASP A 317 -6.08 -16.35 -12.73
N ALA A 318 -6.11 -15.04 -12.97
CA ALA A 318 -7.34 -14.24 -13.01
C ALA A 318 -8.28 -14.62 -14.17
N LEU A 319 -7.72 -14.99 -15.32
CA LEU A 319 -8.49 -15.38 -16.51
C LEU A 319 -9.03 -16.82 -16.38
N LEU A 320 -8.27 -17.71 -15.74
CA LEU A 320 -8.69 -19.09 -15.45
C LEU A 320 -9.72 -19.13 -14.32
N ASN A 321 -9.43 -18.44 -13.23
CA ASN A 321 -10.26 -18.36 -12.04
C ASN A 321 -10.91 -16.98 -11.98
N ARG A 322 -12.07 -16.86 -12.64
CA ARG A 322 -12.84 -15.63 -12.89
C ARG A 322 -13.50 -15.04 -11.64
N ASP A 323 -12.74 -14.84 -10.58
CA ASP A 323 -13.20 -14.13 -9.39
C ASP A 323 -13.31 -12.62 -9.68
N ARG A 324 -14.35 -11.97 -9.14
CA ARG A 324 -14.61 -10.54 -9.34
C ARG A 324 -13.45 -9.66 -8.88
N PHE A 325 -12.78 -10.04 -7.79
CA PHE A 325 -11.60 -9.34 -7.31
C PHE A 325 -10.46 -9.39 -8.35
N ARG A 326 -10.19 -10.58 -8.88
CA ARG A 326 -9.09 -10.82 -9.83
C ARG A 326 -9.35 -10.14 -11.18
N LEU A 327 -10.56 -10.28 -11.72
CA LEU A 327 -10.99 -9.56 -12.94
C LEU A 327 -10.91 -8.04 -12.75
N GLY A 328 -11.19 -7.58 -11.53
CA GLY A 328 -11.00 -6.21 -11.11
C GLY A 328 -9.55 -5.70 -11.25
N LEU A 329 -8.57 -6.50 -10.82
CA LEU A 329 -7.15 -6.18 -10.97
C LEU A 329 -6.74 -6.19 -12.45
N VAL A 330 -7.30 -7.08 -13.27
CA VAL A 330 -7.05 -7.09 -14.73
C VAL A 330 -7.60 -5.83 -15.38
N LEU A 331 -8.83 -5.42 -15.04
CA LEU A 331 -9.42 -4.17 -15.52
C LEU A 331 -8.53 -2.97 -15.14
N TRP A 332 -8.06 -2.92 -13.89
CA TRP A 332 -7.14 -1.89 -13.43
C TRP A 332 -5.86 -1.86 -14.27
N LEU A 333 -5.22 -3.01 -14.47
CA LEU A 333 -4.00 -3.14 -15.26
C LEU A 333 -4.21 -2.62 -16.69
N VAL A 334 -5.29 -3.03 -17.35
CA VAL A 334 -5.59 -2.63 -18.72
C VAL A 334 -5.81 -1.11 -18.83
N ILE A 335 -6.62 -0.51 -17.94
CA ILE A 335 -6.88 0.93 -17.99
C ILE A 335 -5.60 1.71 -17.69
N ALA A 336 -4.82 1.30 -16.68
CA ALA A 336 -3.57 1.96 -16.34
C ALA A 336 -2.56 1.87 -17.49
N PHE A 337 -2.47 0.71 -18.15
CA PHE A 337 -1.59 0.51 -19.31
C PHE A 337 -2.02 1.35 -20.51
N LEU A 338 -3.31 1.41 -20.82
CA LEU A 338 -3.84 2.26 -21.89
C LEU A 338 -3.62 3.75 -21.59
N ALA A 339 -3.83 4.17 -20.34
CA ALA A 339 -3.57 5.54 -19.93
C ALA A 339 -2.08 5.91 -20.08
N ASP A 340 -1.17 5.00 -19.70
CA ASP A 340 0.27 5.21 -19.87
C ASP A 340 0.68 5.29 -21.35
N LEU A 341 0.12 4.44 -22.22
CA LEU A 341 0.39 4.48 -23.66
C LEU A 341 -0.12 5.77 -24.34
N LEU A 342 -1.17 6.39 -23.80
CA LEU A 342 -1.73 7.64 -24.31
C LEU A 342 -1.01 8.88 -23.77
N MET A 343 -0.29 8.75 -22.65
CA MET A 343 0.56 9.80 -22.12
C MET A 343 1.90 9.78 -22.87
N GLY A 344 2.37 10.95 -23.34
CA GLY A 344 3.68 11.10 -23.94
C GLY A 344 4.81 10.76 -22.96
N GLY A 345 5.99 10.41 -23.50
CA GLY A 345 7.16 10.01 -22.72
C GLY A 345 7.49 11.01 -21.60
N ARG A 346 7.76 10.49 -20.40
CA ARG A 346 8.00 11.33 -19.21
C ARG A 346 9.27 12.18 -19.40
N PRO A 347 9.27 13.49 -19.09
CA PRO A 347 10.50 14.28 -19.10
C PRO A 347 11.48 13.73 -18.05
N GLN A 348 12.78 13.89 -18.33
CA GLN A 348 13.87 13.30 -17.55
C GLN A 348 13.71 13.58 -16.04
N GLY A 349 13.81 12.53 -15.23
CA GLY A 349 13.71 12.59 -13.75
C GLY A 349 12.37 12.12 -13.18
N HIS A 350 11.32 12.04 -13.99
CA HIS A 350 10.08 11.33 -13.65
C HIS A 350 10.18 9.90 -14.19
N VAL A 351 10.54 8.95 -13.32
CA VAL A 351 10.45 7.51 -13.63
C VAL A 351 9.00 7.11 -13.63
#